data_AF-A0A662UH43-F1
#
_entry.id   AF-A0A662UH43-F1
#
_cell.length_a   1.000
_cell.length_b   1.000
_cell.length_c   1.000
_cell.angle_alpha   90.00
_cell.angle_beta   90.00
_cell.angle_gamma   90.00
#
_symmetry.space_group_name_H-M   'P 1'
#
loop_
_entity.id
_entity.type
_entity.pdbx_description
1 polymer ?
#
loop_
_entity_poly.entity_id
_entity_poly.type
_entity_poly.pdbx_seq_one_letter_code
_entity_poly.pdbx_strand_id
1 'polypeptide(L)'
;MRKLGAVLHITPSNLVVVKCTNPKEIPPLGAHVMGADGEVIGRVVDIIGPISSPYIIVKPLSPSKLNAVHPSTVLYYRLVPKRKGRRSRRGRE
;
A
#
# COMPACT_ATOMS: atom_id res chain seq x y z
N MET A 1 -12.73 3.81 -2.82
CA MET A 1 -11.25 3.83 -2.92
C MET A 1 -10.77 5.13 -2.30
N ARG A 2 -9.60 5.15 -1.63
CA ARG A 2 -9.06 6.36 -0.97
C ARG A 2 -7.75 6.75 -1.63
N LYS A 3 -7.50 8.05 -1.80
CA LYS A 3 -6.25 8.55 -2.39
C LYS A 3 -5.10 8.28 -1.42
N LEU A 4 -4.04 7.61 -1.90
CA LEU A 4 -2.83 7.35 -1.13
C LEU A 4 -1.87 8.54 -1.29
N GLY A 5 -1.54 8.85 -2.53
CA GLY A 5 -0.72 9.98 -2.91
C GLY A 5 0.14 9.72 -4.12
N ALA A 6 1.15 10.57 -4.33
CA ALA A 6 2.01 10.53 -5.51
C ALA A 6 3.29 9.74 -5.23
N VAL A 7 3.69 8.93 -6.21
CA VAL A 7 4.97 8.22 -6.18
C VAL A 7 6.11 9.21 -6.27
N LEU A 8 7.06 9.10 -5.36
CA LEU A 8 8.30 9.88 -5.40
C LEU A 8 9.34 9.19 -6.25
N HIS A 9 9.65 7.94 -5.91
CA HIS A 9 10.63 7.12 -6.62
C HIS A 9 10.44 5.64 -6.28
N ILE A 10 11.12 4.80 -7.05
CA ILE A 10 11.25 3.37 -6.81
C ILE A 10 12.67 3.14 -6.27
N THR A 11 12.80 2.41 -5.17
CA THR A 11 14.10 2.08 -4.58
C THR A 11 14.82 1.00 -5.39
N PRO A 12 16.15 0.84 -5.24
CA PRO A 12 16.88 -0.28 -5.85
C PRO A 12 16.37 -1.67 -5.42
N SER A 13 15.74 -1.74 -4.25
CA SER A 13 15.09 -2.94 -3.71
C SER A 13 13.66 -3.16 -4.23
N ASN A 14 13.24 -2.44 -5.28
CA ASN A 14 11.92 -2.53 -5.91
C ASN A 14 10.75 -2.16 -5.01
N LEU A 15 10.96 -1.23 -4.07
CA LEU A 15 9.89 -0.67 -3.24
C LEU A 15 9.45 0.68 -3.81
N VAL A 16 8.15 0.92 -3.80
CA VAL A 16 7.58 2.19 -4.26
C VAL A 16 7.42 3.11 -3.05
N VAL A 17 8.04 4.29 -3.11
CA VAL A 17 7.92 5.31 -2.08
C VAL A 17 6.85 6.31 -2.50
N VAL A 18 5.81 6.46 -1.69
CA VAL A 18 4.66 7.32 -1.96
C VAL A 18 4.59 8.44 -0.93
N LYS A 19 4.48 9.69 -1.37
CA LYS A 19 4.19 10.81 -0.48
C LYS A 19 2.70 10.84 -0.16
N CYS A 20 2.34 10.71 1.11
CA CYS A 20 0.95 10.73 1.54
C CYS A 20 0.31 12.09 1.25
N THR A 21 -0.87 12.10 0.64
CA THR A 21 -1.61 13.36 0.38
C THR A 21 -2.38 13.84 1.61
N ASN A 22 -2.88 12.94 2.44
CA ASN A 22 -3.68 13.28 3.61
C ASN A 22 -3.17 12.53 4.87
N PRO A 23 -2.39 13.21 5.75
CA PRO A 23 -1.85 12.61 6.96
C PRO A 23 -2.91 12.11 7.97
N LYS A 24 -4.17 12.58 7.89
CA LYS A 24 -5.26 12.08 8.73
C LYS A 24 -5.81 10.73 8.27
N GLU A 25 -5.46 10.32 7.05
CA GLU A 25 -6.04 9.15 6.38
C GLU A 25 -4.97 8.12 5.99
N ILE A 26 -4.21 7.68 6.99
CA ILE A 26 -3.15 6.70 6.81
C ILE A 26 -3.75 5.30 6.57
N PRO A 27 -3.32 4.57 5.53
CA PRO A 27 -3.76 3.20 5.30
C PRO A 27 -3.24 2.26 6.40
N PRO A 28 -3.98 1.19 6.74
CA PRO A 28 -3.41 0.14 7.59
C PRO A 28 -2.32 -0.63 6.83
N LEU A 29 -1.37 -1.19 7.58
CA LEU A 29 -0.39 -2.12 7.03
C LEU A 29 -1.08 -3.30 6.34
N GLY A 30 -0.54 -3.71 5.19
CA GLY A 30 -1.10 -4.76 4.34
C GLY A 30 -2.28 -4.34 3.46
N ALA A 31 -2.73 -3.08 3.52
CA ALA A 31 -3.78 -2.58 2.62
C ALA A 31 -3.37 -2.73 1.14
N HIS A 32 -4.33 -3.07 0.28
CA HIS A 32 -4.09 -3.12 -1.17
C HIS A 32 -3.94 -1.72 -1.74
N VAL A 33 -2.86 -1.53 -2.50
CA VAL A 33 -2.56 -0.32 -3.25
C VAL A 33 -2.86 -0.57 -4.72
N MET A 34 -3.52 0.39 -5.36
CA MET A 34 -4.07 0.28 -6.71
C MET A 34 -3.74 1.52 -7.53
N GLY A 35 -3.71 1.33 -8.86
CA GLY A 35 -3.62 2.42 -9.83
C GLY A 35 -4.96 3.14 -9.98
N ALA A 36 -4.98 4.17 -10.84
CA ALA A 36 -6.20 4.90 -11.18
C ALA A 36 -7.21 4.04 -11.97
N ASP A 37 -6.72 3.02 -12.66
CA ASP A 37 -7.49 1.98 -13.35
C ASP A 37 -8.17 0.98 -12.40
N GLY A 38 -7.87 1.03 -11.09
CA GLY A 38 -8.37 0.10 -10.09
C GLY A 38 -7.58 -1.20 -9.99
N GLU A 39 -6.53 -1.38 -10.79
CA GLU A 39 -5.68 -2.56 -10.77
C GLU A 39 -4.83 -2.60 -9.50
N VAL A 40 -4.75 -3.76 -8.85
CA VAL A 40 -3.91 -3.94 -7.66
C VAL A 40 -2.44 -4.01 -8.08
N ILE A 41 -1.67 -3.03 -7.60
CA ILE A 41 -0.22 -2.93 -7.83
C ILE A 41 0.53 -3.65 -6.72
N GLY A 42 0.12 -3.45 -5.47
CA GLY A 42 0.94 -3.80 -4.32
C GLY A 42 0.21 -3.77 -2.99
N ARG A 43 0.99 -3.82 -1.92
CA ARG A 43 0.52 -3.67 -0.54
C ARG A 43 1.39 -2.72 0.25
N VAL A 44 0.77 -2.01 1.20
CA VAL A 44 1.50 -1.19 2.17
C VAL A 44 2.32 -2.10 3.08
N VAL A 45 3.63 -1.86 3.17
CA VAL A 45 4.54 -2.63 4.03
C VAL A 45 5.10 -1.80 5.17
N ASP A 46 5.20 -0.48 5.00
CA ASP A 46 5.71 0.41 6.03
C ASP A 46 5.21 1.86 5.83
N ILE A 47 5.25 2.65 6.90
CA ILE A 47 4.89 4.07 6.93
C ILE A 47 5.94 4.80 7.76
N ILE A 48 6.67 5.72 7.13
CA ILE A 48 7.85 6.38 7.72
C ILE A 48 7.78 7.90 7.57
N GLY A 49 8.69 8.60 8.26
CA GLY A 49 8.89 10.04 8.10
C GLY A 49 8.01 10.92 8.99
N PRO A 50 7.93 12.24 8.70
CA PRO A 50 7.22 13.21 9.54
C PRO A 50 5.73 12.93 9.61
N ILE A 51 5.14 13.08 10.80
CA ILE A 51 3.70 12.88 11.03
C ILE A 51 2.86 13.85 10.17
N SER A 52 3.36 15.05 9.89
CA SER A 52 2.71 16.05 9.04
C SER A 52 2.77 15.74 7.54
N SER A 53 3.71 14.90 7.10
CA SER A 53 3.85 14.51 5.68
C SER A 53 4.49 13.11 5.58
N PRO A 54 3.74 12.04 5.93
CA PRO A 54 4.29 10.68 5.94
C PRO A 54 4.66 10.17 4.54
N TYR A 55 5.63 9.25 4.49
CA TYR A 55 5.96 8.45 3.32
C TYR A 55 5.47 7.02 3.52
N ILE A 56 4.85 6.46 2.50
CA ILE A 56 4.25 5.13 2.53
C ILE A 56 5.04 4.23 1.60
N ILE A 57 5.51 3.11 2.14
CA ILE A 57 6.30 2.13 1.42
C ILE A 57 5.35 1.04 0.91
N VAL A 58 5.36 0.85 -0.40
CA VAL A 58 4.51 -0.13 -1.07
C VAL A 58 5.38 -1.19 -1.71
N LYS A 59 5.09 -2.45 -1.40
CA LYS A 59 5.69 -3.61 -2.05
C LYS A 59 4.81 -4.04 -3.22
N PRO A 60 5.31 -3.99 -4.47
CA PRO A 60 4.60 -4.52 -5.62
C PRO A 60 4.32 -6.02 -5.47
N LEU A 61 3.21 -6.50 -6.04
CA LEU A 61 2.87 -7.92 -6.04
C LEU A 61 3.73 -8.73 -7.02
N SER A 62 4.20 -8.09 -8.08
CA SER A 62 5.08 -8.69 -9.09
C SER A 62 5.92 -7.63 -9.81
N PRO A 63 7.02 -8.01 -10.48
CA PRO A 63 7.82 -7.09 -11.29
C PRO A 63 7.00 -6.39 -12.38
N SER A 64 6.07 -7.10 -13.02
CA SER A 64 5.20 -6.51 -14.06
C SER A 64 4.31 -5.39 -13.51
N LYS A 65 3.83 -5.52 -12.27
CA LYS A 65 3.04 -4.46 -11.61
C LYS A 65 3.90 -3.25 -11.24
N LEU A 66 5.20 -3.44 -10.98
CA LEU A 66 6.12 -2.33 -10.73
C LEU A 66 6.34 -1.48 -11.99
N ASN A 67 6.43 -2.12 -13.16
CA ASN A 67 6.62 -1.41 -14.45
C ASN A 67 5.49 -0.46 -14.80
N ALA A 68 4.29 -0.67 -14.23
CA ALA A 68 3.14 0.23 -14.40
C ALA A 68 3.22 1.49 -13.52
N VAL A 69 4.23 1.60 -12.65
CA VAL A 69 4.40 2.69 -11.70
C VAL A 69 5.57 3.57 -12.11
N HIS A 70 5.31 4.87 -12.22
CA HIS A 70 6.32 5.87 -12.50
C HIS A 70 6.32 6.96 -11.41
N PRO A 71 7.40 7.74 -11.28
CA PRO A 71 7.37 8.98 -10.50
C PRO A 71 6.18 9.85 -10.90
N SER A 72 5.58 10.52 -9.92
CA SER A 72 4.36 11.33 -10.07
C SER A 72 3.06 10.57 -10.35
N THR A 73 3.08 9.25 -10.56
CA THR A 73 1.86 8.45 -10.61
C THR A 73 1.09 8.56 -9.29
N VAL A 74 -0.22 8.83 -9.37
CA VAL A 74 -1.09 8.87 -8.19
C VAL A 74 -1.63 7.48 -7.90
N LEU A 75 -1.42 7.01 -6.67
CA LEU A 75 -1.89 5.72 -6.20
C LEU A 75 -3.06 5.88 -5.23
N TYR A 76 -3.84 4.81 -5.14
CA TYR A 76 -5.02 4.69 -4.28
C TYR A 76 -4.90 3.46 -3.40
N TYR A 77 -5.67 3.40 -2.33
CA TYR A 77 -5.79 2.20 -1.52
C TYR A 77 -7.23 1.84 -1.21
N ARG A 78 -7.45 0.58 -0.87
CA ARG A 78 -8.72 0.08 -0.32
C ARG A 78 -8.48 -0.70 0.95
N LEU A 79 -9.42 -0.55 1.89
CA LEU A 79 -9.49 -1.40 3.06
C LEU A 79 -10.00 -2.76 2.60
N VAL A 80 -9.18 -3.79 2.82
CA VAL A 80 -9.62 -5.18 2.65
C VAL A 80 -10.17 -5.60 4.00
N PRO A 81 -11.43 -6.05 4.10
CA PRO A 81 -11.93 -6.58 5.36
C PRO A 81 -11.00 -7.72 5.80
N LYS A 82 -10.45 -7.61 7.02
CA LYS A 82 -9.68 -8.70 7.62
C LYS A 82 -10.56 -9.94 7.57
N ARG A 83 -10.16 -10.97 6.83
CA ARG A 83 -10.84 -12.27 6.87
C ARG A 83 -10.86 -12.67 8.35
N LYS A 84 -12.05 -12.69 8.98
CA LYS A 84 -12.25 -13.15 10.36
C LYS A 84 -11.52 -14.50 10.43
N GLY A 85 -10.42 -14.54 11.18
CA GLY A 85 -9.57 -15.71 11.25
C GLY A 85 -10.46 -16.92 11.50
N ARG A 86 -10.34 -17.93 10.65
CA ARG A 86 -11.01 -19.22 10.85
C ARG A 86 -10.55 -19.67 12.24
N ARG A 87 -11.40 -19.51 13.26
CA ARG A 87 -11.14 -19.99 14.62
C ARG A 87 -10.83 -21.47 14.43
N SER A 88 -9.54 -21.80 14.46
CA SER A 88 -9.09 -23.17 14.49
C SER A 88 -9.71 -23.76 15.76
N ARG A 89 -10.76 -24.57 15.56
CA ARG A 89 -11.25 -25.48 16.57
C ARG A 89 -10.13 -26.50 16.78
N ARG A 90 -9.18 -26.18 17.65
CA ARG A 90 -8.34 -27.16 18.34
C ARG A 90 -8.70 -27.05 19.82
N GLY A 91 -9.82 -27.67 20.21
CA GLY A 91 -9.86 -28.35 21.51
C GLY A 91 -8.80 -29.45 21.44
N ARG A 92 -7.82 -29.50 22.34
CA ARG A 92 -7.94 -30.08 23.68
C ARG A 92 -8.49 -31.51 23.57
N GLU A 93 -7.59 -32.43 23.32
CA GLU A 93 -7.60 -33.79 23.87
C GLU A 93 -6.37 -33.92 24.76
#